data_AF-A0AAW6EL49-F1
#
_entry.id   AF-A0AAW6EL49-F1
#
_cell.length_a   1.000
_cell.length_b   1.000
_cell.length_c   1.000
_cell.angle_alpha   90.00
_cell.angle_beta   90.00
_cell.angle_gamma   90.00
#
_symmetry.space_group_name_H-M   'P 1'
#
loop_
_entity.id
_entity.type
_entity.pdbx_description
1 polymer ?
#
loop_
_entity_poly.entity_id
_entity_poly.type
_entity_poly.pdbx_seq_one_letter_code
_entity_poly.pdbx_strand_id
1 'polypeptide(L)'
;MNSITQDMKFRQSLMNYAKKYGVSRASRKYNKSRSYIYFWLKRWDGSVESLAVKSRRPHHHPNEHTKEEIDLIKRYHKRNPTLELPELWHRLRK
;
A
#
# COMPACT_ATOMS: atom_id res chain seq x y z
N MET A 1 17.20 8.65 13.79
CA MET A 1 16.25 9.07 12.73
C MET A 1 16.49 8.14 11.54
N ASN A 2 15.65 7.12 11.34
CA ASN A 2 15.85 6.15 10.26
C ASN A 2 15.17 6.67 8.99
N SER A 3 15.97 7.08 8.00
CA SER A 3 15.41 7.51 6.71
C SER A 3 14.93 6.29 5.92
N ILE A 4 13.82 6.44 5.18
CA ILE A 4 13.28 5.40 4.29
C ILE A 4 14.39 4.86 3.36
N THR A 5 15.26 5.75 2.90
CA THR A 5 16.42 5.44 2.06
C THR A 5 17.44 4.52 2.74
N GLN A 6 17.67 4.67 4.04
CA GLN A 6 18.60 3.82 4.80
C GLN A 6 18.09 2.39 4.95
N ASP A 7 16.78 2.24 5.20
CA ASP A 7 16.11 0.94 5.27
C ASP A 7 16.19 0.20 3.93
N MET A 8 16.00 0.92 2.81
CA MET A 8 16.11 0.36 1.47
C MET A 8 17.55 -0.08 1.15
N LYS A 9 18.55 0.76 1.49
CA LYS A 9 19.97 0.40 1.34
C LYS A 9 20.35 -0.83 2.17
N PHE A 10 19.84 -0.94 3.40
CA PHE A 10 20.03 -2.13 4.24
C PHE A 10 19.46 -3.39 3.57
N ARG A 11 18.21 -3.31 3.08
CA ARG A 11 17.57 -4.43 2.37
C ARG A 11 18.35 -4.79 1.11
N GLN A 12 18.85 -3.83 0.34
CA GLN A 12 19.66 -4.09 -0.85
C GLN A 12 20.93 -4.89 -0.49
N SER A 13 21.64 -4.48 0.57
CA SER A 13 22.82 -5.20 1.07
C SER A 13 22.48 -6.63 1.48
N LEU A 14 21.36 -6.81 2.21
CA LEU A 14 20.86 -8.13 2.61
C LEU A 14 20.53 -9.01 1.40
N MET A 15 19.84 -8.48 0.39
CA MET A 15 19.45 -9.21 -0.81
C MET A 15 20.67 -9.61 -1.66
N ASN A 16 21.62 -8.68 -1.84
CA ASN A 16 22.89 -8.96 -2.51
C ASN A 16 23.67 -10.09 -1.80
N TYR A 17 23.74 -10.04 -0.47
CA TYR A 17 24.40 -11.08 0.31
C TYR A 17 23.67 -12.43 0.22
N ALA A 18 22.33 -12.42 0.26
CA ALA A 18 21.52 -13.64 0.09
C ALA A 18 21.69 -14.26 -1.30
N LYS A 19 21.79 -13.45 -2.37
CA LYS A 19 22.05 -13.92 -3.73
C LYS A 19 23.44 -14.54 -3.88
N LYS A 20 24.46 -13.97 -3.20
CA LYS A 20 25.85 -14.44 -3.27
C LYS A 20 26.13 -15.67 -2.41
N TYR A 21 25.58 -15.74 -1.20
CA TYR A 21 25.95 -16.76 -0.19
C TYR A 21 24.79 -17.66 0.25
N GLY A 22 23.58 -17.43 -0.25
CA GLY A 22 22.38 -18.16 0.10
C GLY A 22 21.65 -17.62 1.35
N VAL A 23 20.35 -17.92 1.41
CA VAL A 23 19.42 -17.40 2.43
C VAL A 23 19.79 -17.85 3.85
N SER A 24 20.25 -19.09 4.03
CA SER A 24 20.64 -19.62 5.35
C SER A 24 21.79 -18.84 5.99
N ARG A 25 22.80 -18.44 5.18
CA ARG A 25 23.93 -17.63 5.68
C ARG A 25 23.51 -16.18 5.92
N ALA A 26 22.68 -15.63 5.03
CA ALA A 26 22.13 -14.28 5.19
C ALA A 26 21.28 -14.15 6.46
N SER A 27 20.45 -15.14 6.75
CA SER A 27 19.60 -15.19 7.94
C SER A 27 20.40 -15.10 9.23
N ARG A 28 21.47 -15.90 9.36
CA ARG A 28 22.37 -15.87 10.53
C ARG A 28 23.14 -14.55 10.63
N LYS A 29 23.69 -14.05 9.51
CA LYS A 29 24.52 -12.83 9.50
C LYS A 29 23.73 -11.58 9.88
N TYR A 30 22.52 -11.44 9.36
CA TYR A 30 21.72 -10.21 9.53
C TYR A 30 20.61 -10.35 10.58
N ASN A 31 20.55 -11.50 11.27
CA ASN A 31 19.51 -11.82 12.25
C ASN A 31 18.08 -11.56 11.72
N LYS A 32 17.81 -12.08 10.52
CA LYS A 32 16.48 -12.01 9.88
C LYS A 32 15.98 -13.40 9.56
N SER A 33 14.67 -13.61 9.74
CA SER A 33 14.05 -14.89 9.41
C SER A 33 14.20 -15.19 7.92
N ARG A 34 14.27 -16.48 7.58
CA ARG A 34 14.31 -16.92 6.18
C ARG A 34 13.07 -16.46 5.41
N SER A 35 11.90 -16.43 6.05
CA SER A 35 10.65 -15.95 5.46
C SER A 35 10.72 -14.46 5.08
N TYR A 36 11.32 -13.61 5.93
CA TYR A 36 11.57 -12.21 5.60
C TYR A 36 12.47 -12.06 4.38
N ILE A 37 13.53 -12.85 4.28
CA ILE A 37 14.46 -12.79 3.15
C ILE A 37 13.79 -13.25 1.86
N TYR A 38 13.06 -14.36 1.87
CA TYR A 38 12.32 -14.83 0.69
C TYR A 38 11.23 -13.85 0.25
N PHE A 39 10.53 -13.22 1.19
CA PHE A 39 9.54 -12.18 0.89
C PHE A 39 10.16 -11.03 0.09
N TRP A 40 11.33 -10.54 0.51
CA TRP A 40 12.02 -9.46 -0.20
C TRP A 40 12.67 -9.93 -1.50
N LEU A 41 13.26 -11.13 -1.54
CA LEU A 41 13.80 -11.70 -2.78
C LEU A 41 12.73 -11.84 -3.87
N LYS A 42 11.51 -12.24 -3.51
CA LYS A 42 10.39 -12.32 -4.46
C LYS A 42 9.98 -10.95 -5.01
N ARG A 43 10.16 -9.89 -4.23
CA ARG A 43 9.81 -8.52 -4.62
C ARG A 43 10.94 -7.81 -5.38
N TRP A 44 12.18 -8.26 -5.19
CA TRP A 44 13.37 -7.56 -5.65
C TRP A 44 13.69 -7.86 -7.12
N ASP A 45 13.65 -6.83 -7.94
CA ASP A 45 14.02 -6.83 -9.36
C ASP A 45 15.49 -6.48 -9.60
N GLY A 46 16.26 -6.23 -8.53
CA GLY A 46 17.65 -5.75 -8.58
C GLY A 46 17.80 -4.26 -8.27
N SER A 47 16.73 -3.47 -8.40
CA SER A 47 16.71 -2.06 -8.02
C SER A 47 16.55 -1.89 -6.51
N VAL A 48 17.00 -0.74 -5.98
CA VAL A 48 16.78 -0.37 -4.57
C VAL A 48 15.32 0.02 -4.34
N GLU A 49 14.65 0.55 -5.38
CA GLU A 49 13.28 1.04 -5.36
C GLU A 49 12.26 -0.07 -5.10
N SER A 50 12.47 -1.26 -5.67
CA SER A 50 11.60 -2.42 -5.41
C SER A 50 11.60 -2.87 -3.94
N LEU A 51 12.62 -2.48 -3.16
CA LEU A 51 12.72 -2.76 -1.73
C LEU A 51 12.03 -1.72 -0.84
N ALA A 52 11.31 -0.76 -1.42
CA ALA A 52 10.47 0.18 -0.70
C ALA A 52 9.29 -0.54 0.00
N VAL A 53 8.86 0.03 1.13
CA VAL A 53 7.62 -0.41 1.79
C VAL A 53 6.45 0.15 1.00
N LYS A 54 5.54 -0.73 0.55
CA LYS A 54 4.26 -0.32 -0.04
C LYS A 54 3.31 0.18 1.05
N SER A 55 2.37 1.05 0.67
CA SER A 55 1.30 1.49 1.59
C SER A 55 0.58 0.29 2.20
N ARG A 56 0.28 0.40 3.50
CA ARG A 56 -0.51 -0.59 4.25
C ARG A 56 -1.95 -0.12 4.47
N ARG A 57 -2.32 1.03 3.89
CA ARG A 57 -3.65 1.60 4.04
C ARG A 57 -4.67 0.68 3.36
N PRO A 58 -5.79 0.34 4.02
CA PRO A 58 -6.87 -0.38 3.35
C PRO A 58 -7.33 0.41 2.12
N HIS A 59 -7.50 -0.28 1.00
CA HIS A 59 -7.99 0.34 -0.22
C HIS A 59 -9.48 0.66 -0.12
N HIS A 60 -10.23 -0.19 0.60
CA HIS A 60 -11.68 -0.12 0.67
C HIS A 60 -12.18 -0.44 2.08
N HIS A 61 -13.38 0.06 2.42
CA HIS A 61 -14.10 -0.33 3.63
C HIS A 61 -15.55 -0.74 3.32
N PRO A 62 -16.18 -1.61 4.14
CA PRO A 62 -17.51 -2.17 3.81
C PRO A 62 -18.62 -1.13 3.63
N ASN A 63 -18.54 -0.03 4.36
CA ASN A 63 -19.53 1.06 4.31
C ASN A 63 -19.13 2.19 3.35
N GLU A 64 -18.20 1.95 2.42
CA GLU A 64 -17.78 2.97 1.48
C GLU A 64 -18.79 3.13 0.36
N HIS A 65 -18.91 4.36 -0.15
CA HIS A 65 -19.77 4.60 -1.29
C HIS A 65 -19.20 3.96 -2.56
N THR A 66 -20.07 3.30 -3.31
CA THR A 66 -19.69 2.83 -4.64
C THR A 66 -19.45 4.01 -5.58
N LYS A 67 -18.69 3.77 -6.65
CA LYS A 67 -18.45 4.81 -7.65
C LYS A 67 -19.76 5.32 -8.26
N GLU A 68 -20.72 4.42 -8.46
CA GLU A 68 -22.04 4.73 -9.01
C GLU A 68 -22.86 5.63 -8.08
N GLU A 69 -22.84 5.35 -6.77
CA GLU A 69 -23.47 6.20 -5.75
C GLU A 69 -22.86 7.60 -5.73
N ILE A 70 -21.53 7.69 -5.76
CA ILE A 70 -20.83 8.99 -5.80
C ILE A 70 -21.22 9.76 -7.06
N ASP A 71 -21.27 9.09 -8.21
CA ASP A 71 -21.63 9.72 -9.49
C ASP A 71 -23.12 10.11 -9.52
N LEU A 72 -24.00 9.36 -8.86
CA LEU A 72 -25.40 9.75 -8.64
C LEU A 72 -25.50 11.00 -7.77
N ILE A 73 -24.85 11.01 -6.60
CA ILE A 73 -24.82 12.15 -5.67
C ILE A 73 -24.33 13.41 -6.40
N LYS A 74 -23.20 13.32 -7.12
CA LYS A 74 -22.64 14.44 -7.88
C LYS A 74 -23.59 14.97 -8.96
N ARG A 75 -24.21 14.09 -9.75
CA ARG A 75 -25.17 14.49 -10.80
C ARG A 75 -26.41 15.14 -10.20
N TYR A 76 -26.92 14.61 -9.08
CA TYR A 76 -28.12 15.13 -8.43
C TYR A 76 -27.89 16.50 -7.81
N HIS A 77 -26.77 16.68 -7.10
CA HIS A 77 -26.35 17.96 -6.55
C HIS A 77 -26.13 19.01 -7.66
N LYS A 78 -25.46 18.64 -8.76
CA LYS A 78 -25.24 19.56 -9.89
C LYS A 78 -26.53 20.08 -10.53
N ARG A 79 -27.58 19.25 -10.60
CA ARG A 79 -28.87 19.62 -11.19
C ARG A 79 -29.74 20.45 -10.24
N ASN A 80 -29.46 20.43 -8.94
CA ASN A 80 -30.27 21.05 -7.90
C ASN A 80 -29.38 21.86 -6.93
N PRO A 81 -28.84 23.01 -7.36
CA PRO A 81 -27.86 23.77 -6.57
C PRO A 81 -28.42 24.39 -5.30
N THR A 82 -29.74 24.50 -5.17
CA THR A 82 -30.43 25.09 -4.00
C THR A 82 -30.82 24.04 -2.96
N LEU A 83 -30.67 22.74 -3.24
CA LEU A 83 -30.99 21.69 -2.29
C LEU A 83 -29.94 21.62 -1.19
N GLU A 84 -30.42 21.59 0.06
CA GLU A 84 -29.56 21.35 1.21
C GLU A 84 -29.14 19.87 1.30
N LEU A 85 -27.98 19.62 1.93
CA LEU A 85 -27.42 18.28 2.11
C LEU A 85 -28.37 17.30 2.82
N PRO A 86 -29.12 17.67 3.88
CA PRO A 86 -30.06 16.75 4.52
C PRO A 86 -31.17 16.30 3.57
N GLU A 87 -31.71 17.22 2.78
CA GLU A 87 -32.78 16.90 1.84
C GLU A 87 -32.29 16.08 0.65
N LEU A 88 -31.09 16.38 0.14
CA LEU A 88 -30.40 15.56 -0.86
C LEU A 88 -30.25 14.11 -0.37
N TRP A 89 -29.81 13.91 0.88
CA TRP A 89 -29.66 12.59 1.46
C TRP A 89 -31.00 11.86 1.60
N HIS A 90 -32.04 12.53 2.09
CA HIS A 90 -33.38 11.94 2.20
C HIS A 90 -33.93 11.47 0.85
N ARG A 91 -33.67 12.21 -0.23
CA ARG A 91 -34.10 11.85 -1.59
C ARG A 91 -33.33 10.67 -2.19
N LEU A 92 -32.07 10.46 -1.77
CA LEU A 92 -31.19 9.41 -2.29
C LEU A 92 -31.22 8.11 -1.47
N ARG A 93 -31.70 8.14 -0.22
CA ARG A 93 -31.76 7.00 0.71
C ARG A 93 -32.92 6.01 0.44
N LYS A 94 -33.40 5.87 -0.79
CA LYS A 94 -34.46 4.89 -1.09
C LYS A 94 -34.03 3.46 -0.82
#